data_AF-A0A8X7CBG9-F1
#
_entry.id   AF-A0A8X7CBG9-F1
#
_cell.length_a   1.000
_cell.length_b   1.000
_cell.length_c   1.000
_cell.angle_alpha   90.00
_cell.angle_beta   90.00
_cell.angle_gamma   90.00
#
_symmetry.space_group_name_H-M   'P 1'
#
loop_
_entity.id
_entity.type
_entity.pdbx_description
1 polymer ?
#
loop_
_entity_poly.entity_id
_entity_poly.type
_entity_poly.pdbx_seq_one_letter_code
_entity_poly.pdbx_strand_id
1 'polypeptide(L)'
;MYSPKIVSPRESADCIAKLAKHVTISQEGVEKAAELYLKNAQDKRFTLSGWWKSHELNPKDQTSPSTLDWVFLADTLNFSFWAEKGKPYEITFEGKTYTGYWSLCATMNRAIKEGYNITSPTFYADVSLETLKHIFRSDSGREIPLLNERHKVLQETGKCLIEKFDSSFATCVTMAKNSAQSLLKIVLENFPSYRDEATIEGQHVTFYKRAQILIADIWLCFESKGYGAFDDIDTLTIFADYRVPQALAYLGALKYSEELEMKLKSDELLPNGDRYEVEIRGCSIKACELICQYIKQKQKEGLVPQAVPVNSILIDNFLWEYRRNNAKEMEHIPFHKTRCIYY
;
A
#
# COMPACT_ATOMS: atom_id res chain seq x y z
N MET A 1 -5.54 31.57 4.84
CA MET A 1 -6.20 30.25 4.98
C MET A 1 -5.37 29.44 5.95
N TYR A 2 -5.95 28.96 7.05
CA TYR A 2 -5.29 27.97 7.90
C TYR A 2 -5.11 26.71 7.06
N SER A 3 -3.89 26.40 6.64
CA SER A 3 -3.59 25.07 6.12
C SER A 3 -3.56 24.16 7.35
N PRO A 4 -4.49 23.20 7.52
CA PRO A 4 -4.44 22.29 8.64
C PRO A 4 -3.06 21.62 8.66
N LYS A 5 -2.45 21.55 9.85
CA LYS A 5 -1.15 20.88 10.01
C LYS A 5 -1.33 19.43 9.56
N ILE A 6 -0.67 19.04 8.47
CA ILE A 6 -0.64 17.65 8.01
C ILE A 6 0.00 16.83 9.14
N VAL A 7 -0.79 16.01 9.81
CA VAL A 7 -0.30 15.06 10.81
C VAL A 7 0.32 13.89 10.05
N SER A 8 1.52 13.47 10.44
CA SER A 8 2.18 12.34 9.77
C SER A 8 1.52 11.00 10.14
N PRO A 9 1.53 9.98 9.26
CA PRO A 9 1.02 8.65 9.58
C PRO A 9 1.66 8.04 10.84
N ARG A 10 2.93 8.35 11.11
CA ARG A 10 3.66 7.91 12.31
C ARG A 10 3.09 8.55 13.59
N GLU A 11 2.87 9.87 13.59
CA GLU A 11 2.25 10.58 14.72
C GLU A 11 0.79 10.12 14.94
N SER A 12 0.05 9.91 13.85
CA SER A 12 -1.30 9.36 13.88
C SER A 12 -1.33 7.97 14.51
N ALA A 13 -0.40 7.09 14.14
CA ALA A 13 -0.28 5.75 14.73
C ALA A 13 0.03 5.79 16.22
N ASP A 14 0.92 6.69 16.67
CA ASP A 14 1.20 6.91 18.08
C ASP A 14 -0.03 7.40 18.86
N CYS A 15 -0.84 8.29 18.25
CA CYS A 15 -2.09 8.77 18.83
C CYS A 15 -3.12 7.64 18.94
N ILE A 16 -3.36 6.92 17.84
CA ILE A 16 -4.32 5.81 17.78
C ILE A 16 -3.96 4.73 18.80
N ALA A 17 -2.68 4.30 18.86
CA ALA A 17 -2.25 3.24 19.77
C ALA A 17 -2.44 3.60 21.25
N LYS A 18 -2.38 4.89 21.61
CA LYS A 18 -2.68 5.38 22.98
C LYS A 18 -4.17 5.39 23.29
N LEU A 19 -5.00 5.64 22.28
CA LEU A 19 -6.46 5.70 22.40
C LEU A 19 -7.15 4.35 22.16
N ALA A 20 -6.41 3.35 21.68
CA ALA A 20 -6.96 2.05 21.29
C ALA A 20 -7.62 1.33 22.47
N LYS A 21 -8.83 0.79 22.24
CA LYS A 21 -9.61 0.02 23.22
C LYS A 21 -9.75 -1.45 22.82
N HIS A 22 -9.66 -1.74 21.53
CA HIS A 22 -9.95 -3.04 20.93
C HIS A 22 -8.74 -3.69 20.29
N VAL A 23 -7.65 -2.95 20.10
CA VAL A 23 -6.39 -3.46 19.58
C VAL A 23 -5.24 -3.15 20.54
N THR A 24 -4.52 -4.17 20.98
CA THR A 24 -3.33 -4.04 21.83
C THR A 24 -2.10 -4.56 21.10
N ILE A 25 -0.96 -3.89 21.28
CA ILE A 25 0.33 -4.30 20.72
C ILE A 25 1.10 -5.11 21.77
N SER A 26 1.48 -6.34 21.42
CA SER A 26 2.24 -7.24 22.30
C SER A 26 3.74 -7.14 22.02
N GLN A 27 4.54 -6.79 23.03
CA GLN A 27 5.99 -6.70 22.89
C GLN A 27 6.61 -8.03 22.44
N GLU A 28 6.21 -9.15 23.06
CA GLU A 28 6.68 -10.49 22.65
C GLU A 28 6.39 -10.80 21.17
N GLY A 29 5.22 -10.37 20.68
CA GLY A 29 4.84 -10.58 19.28
C GLY A 29 5.62 -9.69 18.32
N VAL A 30 5.93 -8.45 18.73
CA VAL A 30 6.83 -7.54 18.01
C VAL A 30 8.22 -8.16 17.88
N GLU A 31 8.77 -8.70 18.97
CA GLU A 31 10.09 -9.35 18.96
C GLU A 31 10.08 -10.60 18.07
N LYS A 32 9.04 -11.44 18.18
CA LYS A 32 8.87 -12.61 17.31
C LYS A 32 8.80 -12.23 15.83
N ALA A 33 8.09 -11.16 15.49
CA ALA A 33 8.01 -10.66 14.11
C ALA A 33 9.36 -10.10 13.63
N ALA A 34 10.11 -9.42 14.50
CA ALA A 34 11.45 -8.92 14.20
C ALA A 34 12.44 -10.06 13.96
N GLU A 35 12.46 -11.09 14.82
CA GLU A 35 13.30 -12.27 14.63
C GLU A 35 12.96 -13.03 13.36
N LEU A 36 11.68 -13.11 13.02
CA LEU A 36 11.24 -13.72 11.78
C LEU A 36 11.72 -12.93 10.56
N TYR A 37 11.65 -11.59 10.59
CA TYR A 37 12.22 -10.73 9.55
C TYR A 37 13.73 -10.98 9.42
N LEU A 38 14.48 -10.97 10.53
CA LEU A 38 15.93 -11.18 10.55
C LEU A 38 16.34 -12.55 9.99
N LYS A 39 15.60 -13.61 10.32
CA LYS A 39 15.81 -14.95 9.77
C LYS A 39 15.68 -15.00 8.24
N ASN A 40 14.86 -14.11 7.68
CA ASN A 40 14.62 -14.01 6.24
C ASN A 40 15.38 -12.86 5.57
N ALA A 41 16.16 -12.07 6.32
CA ALA A 41 16.86 -10.90 5.78
C ALA A 41 17.96 -11.24 4.75
N GLN A 42 18.39 -12.50 4.69
CA GLN A 42 19.31 -13.01 3.66
C GLN A 42 18.61 -13.34 2.34
N ASP A 43 17.28 -13.41 2.32
CA ASP A 43 16.52 -13.58 1.09
C ASP A 43 16.65 -12.31 0.25
N LYS A 44 17.24 -12.47 -0.95
CA LYS A 44 17.50 -11.36 -1.88
C LYS A 44 16.22 -10.63 -2.29
N ARG A 45 15.03 -11.24 -2.13
CA ARG A 45 13.73 -10.58 -2.38
C ARG A 45 13.46 -9.40 -1.44
N PHE A 46 13.98 -9.41 -0.22
CA PHE A 46 13.75 -8.32 0.75
C PHE A 46 14.86 -7.27 0.74
N THR A 47 15.54 -7.14 -0.41
CA THR A 47 16.48 -6.06 -0.69
C THR A 47 15.79 -4.94 -1.47
N LEU A 48 16.43 -3.76 -1.53
CA LEU A 48 15.95 -2.57 -2.25
C LEU A 48 15.43 -2.89 -3.67
N SER A 49 16.15 -3.72 -4.43
CA SER A 49 15.77 -4.07 -5.80
C SER A 49 15.06 -5.42 -5.93
N GLY A 50 15.20 -6.28 -4.93
CA GLY A 50 14.76 -7.67 -4.99
C GLY A 50 13.25 -7.82 -5.15
N TRP A 51 12.48 -7.09 -4.35
CA TRP A 51 11.03 -7.25 -4.30
C TRP A 51 10.41 -6.84 -5.65
N TRP A 52 10.75 -5.63 -6.13
CA TRP A 52 10.25 -5.12 -7.40
C TRP A 52 10.63 -6.01 -8.59
N LYS A 53 11.90 -6.44 -8.65
CA LYS A 53 12.39 -7.28 -9.75
C LYS A 53 11.83 -8.69 -9.72
N SER A 54 11.40 -9.20 -8.57
CA SER A 54 10.95 -10.58 -8.41
C SER A 54 9.64 -10.90 -9.14
N HIS A 55 8.73 -9.93 -9.32
CA HIS A 55 7.43 -10.20 -9.92
C HIS A 55 7.38 -9.89 -11.41
N GLU A 56 6.91 -10.83 -12.22
CA GLU A 56 6.94 -10.74 -13.70
C GLU A 56 6.10 -9.60 -14.29
N LEU A 57 5.03 -9.19 -13.59
CA LEU A 57 4.15 -8.11 -14.05
C LEU A 57 4.73 -6.69 -13.88
N ASN A 58 5.77 -6.53 -13.05
CA ASN A 58 6.37 -5.23 -12.82
C ASN A 58 7.25 -4.80 -14.00
N PRO A 59 7.20 -3.53 -14.43
CA PRO A 59 8.13 -3.00 -15.43
C PRO A 59 9.59 -3.26 -15.04
N LYS A 60 10.40 -3.65 -16.03
CA LYS A 60 11.82 -3.98 -15.85
C LYS A 60 12.77 -2.90 -16.35
N ASP A 61 12.31 -2.01 -17.20
CA ASP A 61 13.10 -0.90 -17.72
C ASP A 61 13.07 0.29 -16.75
N GLN A 62 14.09 0.37 -15.90
CA GLN A 62 14.23 1.43 -14.91
C GLN A 62 14.74 2.76 -15.51
N THR A 63 14.95 2.82 -16.82
CA THR A 63 15.42 4.03 -17.51
C THR A 63 14.31 4.77 -18.26
N SER A 64 13.19 4.09 -18.53
CA SER A 64 12.07 4.68 -19.25
C SER A 64 11.15 5.50 -18.36
N PRO A 65 10.77 6.73 -18.76
CA PRO A 65 9.68 7.49 -18.13
C PRO A 65 8.35 6.72 -18.10
N SER A 66 8.10 5.83 -19.07
CA SER A 66 6.87 5.01 -19.09
C SER A 66 6.75 4.07 -17.89
N THR A 67 7.88 3.71 -17.27
CA THR A 67 7.89 2.91 -16.05
C THR A 67 7.33 3.71 -14.88
N LEU A 68 7.67 5.00 -14.76
CA LEU A 68 7.10 5.86 -13.74
C LEU A 68 5.60 6.06 -13.94
N ASP A 69 5.15 6.24 -15.18
CA ASP A 69 3.72 6.37 -15.50
C ASP A 69 2.93 5.09 -15.16
N TRP A 70 3.54 3.91 -15.39
CA TRP A 70 2.96 2.63 -15.00
C TRP A 70 2.82 2.51 -13.47
N VAL A 71 3.89 2.83 -12.72
CA VAL A 71 3.88 2.82 -11.25
C VAL A 71 2.79 3.75 -10.72
N PHE A 72 2.76 4.98 -11.22
CA PHE A 72 1.77 5.97 -10.82
C PHE A 72 0.33 5.52 -11.06
N LEU A 73 0.04 4.92 -12.21
CA LEU A 73 -1.28 4.39 -12.51
C LEU A 73 -1.64 3.20 -11.59
N ALA A 74 -0.71 2.27 -11.37
CA ALA A 74 -0.94 1.11 -10.52
C ALA A 74 -1.32 1.54 -9.10
N ASP A 75 -0.58 2.47 -8.51
CA ASP A 75 -0.81 2.94 -7.14
C ASP A 75 -1.99 3.90 -6.98
N THR A 76 -2.32 4.62 -8.05
CA THR A 76 -3.57 5.38 -8.13
C THR A 76 -4.80 4.46 -8.04
N LEU A 77 -4.66 3.21 -8.50
CA LEU A 77 -5.72 2.21 -8.55
C LEU A 77 -5.58 1.10 -7.48
N ASN A 78 -4.63 1.22 -6.56
CA ASN A 78 -4.26 0.19 -5.59
C ASN A 78 -5.17 0.17 -4.34
N PHE A 79 -6.45 -0.22 -4.53
CA PHE A 79 -7.45 -0.29 -3.45
C PHE A 79 -8.53 -1.36 -3.64
N SER A 80 -9.14 -1.83 -2.56
CA SER A 80 -10.36 -2.66 -2.55
C SER A 80 -10.24 -4.03 -3.24
N PHE A 81 -9.14 -4.74 -3.03
CA PHE A 81 -8.89 -6.03 -3.71
C PHE A 81 -9.47 -7.28 -3.05
N TRP A 82 -9.94 -7.21 -1.81
CA TRP A 82 -10.55 -8.37 -1.17
C TRP A 82 -11.89 -8.72 -1.85
N ALA A 83 -12.12 -10.02 -2.01
CA ALA A 83 -13.32 -10.54 -2.65
C ALA A 83 -14.45 -10.72 -1.63
N GLU A 84 -15.67 -10.35 -2.04
CA GLU A 84 -16.89 -10.82 -1.39
C GLU A 84 -17.04 -12.33 -1.57
N LYS A 85 -17.92 -12.97 -0.80
CA LYS A 85 -18.20 -14.42 -0.93
C LYS A 85 -18.40 -14.80 -2.41
N GLY A 86 -17.79 -15.90 -2.84
CA GLY A 86 -17.78 -16.36 -4.23
C GLY A 86 -16.40 -16.25 -4.91
N LYS A 87 -16.40 -16.28 -6.26
CA LYS A 87 -15.16 -16.23 -7.05
C LYS A 87 -14.51 -14.83 -6.96
N PRO A 88 -13.17 -14.73 -6.84
CA PRO A 88 -12.51 -13.43 -6.85
C PRO A 88 -12.55 -12.79 -8.24
N TYR A 89 -12.22 -11.51 -8.32
CA TYR A 89 -11.86 -10.86 -9.58
C TYR A 89 -10.55 -11.49 -10.09
N GLU A 90 -10.59 -12.08 -11.29
CA GLU A 90 -9.51 -12.86 -11.88
C GLU A 90 -9.15 -12.34 -13.26
N ILE A 91 -7.85 -12.27 -13.52
CA ILE A 91 -7.30 -11.82 -14.80
C ILE A 91 -6.19 -12.77 -15.22
N THR A 92 -6.32 -13.31 -16.42
CA THR A 92 -5.35 -14.17 -17.06
C THR A 92 -4.53 -13.33 -18.02
N PHE A 93 -3.22 -13.31 -17.79
CA PHE A 93 -2.27 -12.61 -18.63
C PHE A 93 -1.07 -13.53 -18.86
N GLU A 94 -0.72 -13.75 -20.12
CA GLU A 94 0.39 -14.62 -20.56
C GLU A 94 0.34 -16.04 -19.95
N GLY A 95 -0.87 -16.62 -19.94
CA GLY A 95 -1.08 -18.01 -19.50
C GLY A 95 -1.14 -18.21 -17.99
N LYS A 96 -1.07 -17.14 -17.19
CA LYS A 96 -1.19 -17.17 -15.73
C LYS A 96 -2.37 -16.35 -15.24
N THR A 97 -3.13 -16.89 -14.28
CA THR A 97 -4.27 -16.21 -13.65
C THR A 97 -3.83 -15.52 -12.37
N TYR A 98 -4.19 -14.24 -12.23
CA TYR A 98 -3.85 -13.39 -11.11
C TYR A 98 -5.10 -12.94 -10.35
N THR A 99 -4.93 -12.70 -9.05
CA THR A 99 -5.96 -12.19 -8.13
C THR A 99 -5.39 -11.08 -7.26
N GLY A 100 -6.27 -10.33 -6.59
CA GLY A 100 -5.87 -9.26 -5.69
C GLY A 100 -5.11 -8.15 -6.43
N TYR A 101 -4.09 -7.56 -5.80
CA TYR A 101 -3.26 -6.53 -6.43
C TYR A 101 -2.69 -6.96 -7.80
N TRP A 102 -2.18 -8.19 -7.92
CA TRP A 102 -1.60 -8.66 -9.18
C TRP A 102 -2.60 -8.75 -10.33
N SER A 103 -3.90 -8.88 -10.05
CA SER A 103 -4.92 -8.81 -11.10
C SER A 103 -5.07 -7.41 -11.70
N LEU A 104 -4.80 -6.34 -10.94
CA LEU A 104 -4.73 -4.98 -11.46
C LEU A 104 -3.52 -4.83 -12.38
N CYS A 105 -2.33 -5.24 -11.94
CA CYS A 105 -1.12 -5.19 -12.77
C CYS A 105 -1.28 -5.97 -14.07
N ALA A 106 -1.89 -7.17 -13.99
CA ALA A 106 -2.20 -7.98 -15.17
C ALA A 106 -3.20 -7.30 -16.10
N THR A 107 -4.22 -6.62 -15.55
CA THR A 107 -5.19 -5.82 -16.32
C THR A 107 -4.49 -4.70 -17.09
N MET A 108 -3.60 -3.96 -16.43
CA MET A 108 -2.85 -2.86 -17.04
C MET A 108 -1.95 -3.36 -18.18
N ASN A 109 -1.18 -4.43 -17.94
CA ASN A 109 -0.31 -5.01 -18.96
C ASN A 109 -1.10 -5.59 -20.13
N ARG A 110 -2.25 -6.21 -19.88
CA ARG A 110 -3.18 -6.66 -20.92
C ARG A 110 -3.69 -5.49 -21.76
N ALA A 111 -4.11 -4.39 -21.13
CA ALA A 111 -4.58 -3.20 -21.83
C ALA A 111 -3.51 -2.61 -22.75
N ILE A 112 -2.27 -2.50 -22.26
CA ILE A 112 -1.13 -2.03 -23.07
C ILE A 112 -0.90 -2.97 -24.27
N LYS A 113 -0.93 -4.29 -24.05
CA LYS A 113 -0.78 -5.30 -25.11
C LYS A 113 -1.92 -5.26 -26.14
N GLU A 114 -3.11 -4.87 -25.72
CA GLU A 114 -4.29 -4.65 -26.58
C GLU A 114 -4.27 -3.29 -27.30
N GLY A 115 -3.26 -2.47 -27.09
CA GLY A 115 -3.07 -1.19 -27.78
C GLY A 115 -3.68 0.02 -27.07
N TYR A 116 -4.18 -0.14 -25.84
CA TYR A 116 -4.62 1.00 -25.03
C TYR A 116 -3.43 1.74 -24.43
N ASN A 117 -3.40 3.06 -24.58
CA ASN A 117 -2.44 3.92 -23.90
C ASN A 117 -2.86 4.19 -22.45
N ILE A 118 -3.11 3.13 -21.67
CA ILE A 118 -3.76 3.23 -20.36
C ILE A 118 -2.96 4.05 -19.34
N THR A 119 -1.64 4.15 -19.49
CA THR A 119 -0.74 4.90 -18.60
C THR A 119 -0.66 6.40 -18.92
N SER A 120 -1.30 6.86 -20.00
CA SER A 120 -1.24 8.26 -20.41
C SER A 120 -2.33 9.11 -19.73
N PRO A 121 -1.98 10.28 -19.13
CA PRO A 121 -2.96 11.17 -18.52
C PRO A 121 -4.08 11.61 -19.45
N THR A 122 -3.77 11.86 -20.73
CA THR A 122 -4.79 12.23 -21.72
C THR A 122 -5.76 11.10 -22.01
N PHE A 123 -5.30 9.84 -22.00
CA PHE A 123 -6.18 8.69 -22.15
C PHE A 123 -7.14 8.58 -20.96
N TYR A 124 -6.63 8.53 -19.74
CA TYR A 124 -7.48 8.26 -18.58
C TYR A 124 -8.25 9.48 -18.05
N ALA A 125 -7.91 10.70 -18.48
CA ALA A 125 -8.74 11.88 -18.28
C ALA A 125 -10.10 11.80 -19.02
N ASP A 126 -10.11 11.17 -20.19
CA ASP A 126 -11.25 11.16 -21.13
C ASP A 126 -11.83 9.76 -21.40
N VAL A 127 -11.24 8.68 -20.87
CA VAL A 127 -11.74 7.32 -21.06
C VAL A 127 -13.21 7.22 -20.62
N SER A 128 -14.04 6.58 -21.43
CA SER A 128 -15.44 6.31 -21.06
C SER A 128 -15.53 5.17 -20.05
N LEU A 129 -16.60 5.16 -19.25
CA LEU A 129 -16.86 4.06 -18.32
C LEU A 129 -17.01 2.72 -19.05
N GLU A 130 -17.58 2.72 -20.26
CA GLU A 130 -17.71 1.52 -21.10
C GLU A 130 -16.36 0.97 -21.53
N THR A 131 -15.46 1.83 -22.03
CA THR A 131 -14.09 1.43 -22.38
C THR A 131 -13.34 0.94 -21.15
N LEU A 132 -13.47 1.62 -20.01
CA LEU A 132 -12.85 1.18 -18.77
C LEU A 132 -13.40 -0.19 -18.33
N LYS A 133 -14.71 -0.41 -18.40
CA LYS A 133 -15.34 -1.70 -18.11
C LYS A 133 -14.80 -2.80 -19.02
N HIS A 134 -14.58 -2.52 -20.30
CA HIS A 134 -13.95 -3.46 -21.21
C HIS A 134 -12.51 -3.76 -20.83
N ILE A 135 -11.70 -2.76 -20.51
CA ILE A 135 -10.31 -2.94 -20.06
C ILE A 135 -10.25 -3.83 -18.80
N PHE A 136 -11.12 -3.55 -17.82
CA PHE A 136 -11.22 -4.25 -16.54
C PHE A 136 -12.13 -5.49 -16.56
N ARG A 137 -12.44 -6.05 -17.74
CA ARG A 137 -13.23 -7.29 -17.84
C ARG A 137 -12.49 -8.47 -17.19
N SER A 138 -13.16 -9.22 -16.34
CA SER A 138 -12.58 -10.39 -15.67
C SER A 138 -12.85 -11.69 -16.42
N ASP A 139 -12.02 -12.69 -16.13
CA ASP A 139 -12.26 -14.05 -16.62
C ASP A 139 -13.25 -14.81 -15.73
N SER A 140 -13.46 -14.34 -14.49
CA SER A 140 -14.40 -14.95 -13.54
C SER A 140 -15.84 -14.44 -13.67
N GLY A 141 -16.09 -13.43 -14.51
CA GLY A 141 -17.38 -12.75 -14.64
C GLY A 141 -17.71 -11.79 -13.51
N ARG A 142 -16.86 -11.68 -12.48
CA ARG A 142 -17.00 -10.69 -11.40
C ARG A 142 -16.40 -9.35 -11.83
N GLU A 143 -17.12 -8.25 -11.67
CA GLU A 143 -16.59 -6.92 -11.96
C GLU A 143 -15.50 -6.52 -10.94
N ILE A 144 -14.53 -5.70 -11.35
CA ILE A 144 -13.55 -5.16 -10.40
C ILE A 144 -14.29 -4.33 -9.35
N PRO A 145 -13.97 -4.49 -8.05
CA PRO A 145 -14.59 -3.67 -7.03
C PRO A 145 -14.37 -2.17 -7.29
N LEU A 146 -15.43 -1.40 -7.08
CA LEU A 146 -15.44 0.06 -7.18
C LEU A 146 -15.06 0.59 -8.59
N LEU A 147 -15.56 -0.04 -9.66
CA LEU A 147 -15.28 0.38 -11.04
C LEU A 147 -15.64 1.85 -11.31
N ASN A 148 -16.77 2.33 -10.79
CA ASN A 148 -17.20 3.72 -10.96
C ASN A 148 -16.26 4.70 -10.24
N GLU A 149 -15.80 4.35 -9.04
CA GLU A 149 -14.86 5.15 -8.27
C GLU A 149 -13.48 5.15 -8.94
N ARG A 150 -13.04 4.01 -9.47
CA ARG A 150 -11.81 3.91 -10.29
C ARG A 150 -11.88 4.84 -11.50
N HIS A 151 -13.02 4.86 -12.19
CA HIS A 151 -13.26 5.78 -13.31
C HIS A 151 -13.15 7.25 -12.88
N LYS A 152 -13.82 7.64 -11.79
CA LYS A 152 -13.74 9.02 -11.25
C LYS A 152 -12.30 9.40 -10.87
N VAL A 153 -11.61 8.51 -10.15
CA VAL A 153 -10.22 8.72 -9.73
C VAL A 153 -9.30 8.92 -10.94
N LEU A 154 -9.49 8.14 -12.00
CA LEU A 154 -8.74 8.31 -13.25
C LEU A 154 -8.99 9.66 -13.89
N GLN A 155 -10.26 10.06 -14.05
CA GLN A 155 -10.60 11.33 -14.68
C GLN A 155 -10.06 12.53 -13.90
N GLU A 156 -10.22 12.54 -12.58
CA GLU A 156 -9.69 13.60 -11.70
C GLU A 156 -8.17 13.69 -11.76
N THR A 157 -7.50 12.53 -11.70
CA THR A 157 -6.04 12.44 -11.72
C THR A 157 -5.47 12.88 -13.07
N GLY A 158 -6.07 12.43 -14.18
CA GLY A 158 -5.64 12.77 -15.53
C GLY A 158 -5.75 14.26 -15.82
N LYS A 159 -6.91 14.86 -15.50
CA LYS A 159 -7.13 16.31 -15.63
C LYS A 159 -6.11 17.11 -14.83
N CYS A 160 -5.87 16.71 -13.58
CA CYS A 160 -4.89 17.37 -12.71
C CYS A 160 -3.48 17.35 -13.32
N LEU A 161 -3.03 16.20 -13.85
CA LEU A 161 -1.73 16.11 -14.50
C LEU A 161 -1.63 16.96 -15.78
N ILE A 162 -2.68 16.96 -16.59
CA ILE A 162 -2.74 17.78 -17.82
C ILE A 162 -2.66 19.26 -17.48
N GLU A 163 -3.42 19.72 -16.49
CA GLU A 163 -3.55 21.14 -16.17
C GLU A 163 -2.34 21.71 -15.41
N LYS A 164 -1.68 20.90 -14.56
CA LYS A 164 -0.71 21.40 -13.58
C LYS A 164 0.70 20.83 -13.71
N PHE A 165 0.87 19.73 -14.43
CA PHE A 165 2.11 18.94 -14.38
C PHE A 165 2.60 18.50 -15.76
N ASP A 166 2.33 19.29 -16.80
CA ASP A 166 2.79 19.03 -18.18
C ASP A 166 2.38 17.64 -18.70
N SER A 167 1.21 17.15 -18.27
CA SER A 167 0.71 15.81 -18.61
C SER A 167 1.67 14.68 -18.21
N SER A 168 2.45 14.82 -17.13
CA SER A 168 3.34 13.78 -16.63
C SER A 168 3.50 13.79 -15.12
N PHE A 169 3.45 12.61 -14.49
CA PHE A 169 3.76 12.49 -13.06
C PHE A 169 5.26 12.71 -12.76
N ALA A 170 6.13 12.55 -13.76
CA ALA A 170 7.56 12.87 -13.63
C ALA A 170 7.78 14.31 -13.13
N THR A 171 6.95 15.25 -13.56
CA THR A 171 6.97 16.65 -13.11
C THR A 171 6.79 16.74 -11.59
N CYS A 172 5.85 15.98 -11.01
CA CYS A 172 5.64 15.92 -9.57
C CYS A 172 6.89 15.41 -8.84
N VAL A 173 7.51 14.34 -9.35
CA VAL A 173 8.73 13.74 -8.78
C VAL A 173 9.91 14.72 -8.84
N THR A 174 10.11 15.39 -9.97
CA THR A 174 11.16 16.42 -10.11
C THR A 174 10.93 17.60 -9.17
N MET A 175 9.69 18.07 -9.02
CA MET A 175 9.33 19.15 -8.09
C MET A 175 9.61 18.79 -6.62
N ALA A 176 9.55 17.49 -6.28
CA ALA A 176 9.82 17.00 -4.93
C ALA A 176 11.32 17.07 -4.54
N LYS A 177 12.22 17.31 -5.50
CA LYS A 177 13.67 17.51 -5.25
C LYS A 177 14.26 16.45 -4.31
N ASN A 178 14.09 15.18 -4.65
CA ASN A 178 14.61 14.04 -3.89
C ASN A 178 14.06 13.92 -2.46
N SER A 179 12.94 14.56 -2.12
CA SER A 179 12.26 14.38 -0.82
C SER A 179 10.95 13.62 -0.97
N ALA A 180 10.87 12.45 -0.32
CA ALA A 180 9.67 11.64 -0.14
C ALA A 180 8.56 12.47 0.53
N GLN A 181 8.88 13.25 1.56
CA GLN A 181 7.87 14.11 2.22
C GLN A 181 7.36 15.22 1.31
N SER A 182 8.24 15.79 0.47
CA SER A 182 7.83 16.79 -0.51
C SER A 182 6.93 16.19 -1.59
N LEU A 183 7.25 14.97 -2.08
CA LEU A 183 6.39 14.25 -3.02
C LEU A 183 5.04 13.89 -2.39
N LEU A 184 5.05 13.39 -1.15
CA LEU A 184 3.82 13.09 -0.39
C LEU A 184 2.92 14.33 -0.31
N LYS A 185 3.49 15.49 0.03
CA LYS A 185 2.75 16.75 0.09
C LYS A 185 2.17 17.15 -1.26
N ILE A 186 2.97 17.11 -2.34
CA ILE A 186 2.50 17.41 -3.70
C ILE A 186 1.33 16.50 -4.06
N VAL A 187 1.43 15.21 -3.75
CA VAL A 187 0.38 14.22 -4.03
C VAL A 187 -0.90 14.56 -3.27
N LEU A 188 -0.83 14.81 -1.96
CA LEU A 188 -2.00 15.11 -1.14
C LEU A 188 -2.67 16.44 -1.51
N GLU A 189 -1.90 17.46 -1.89
CA GLU A 189 -2.42 18.76 -2.31
C GLU A 189 -3.18 18.67 -3.65
N ASN A 190 -2.76 17.78 -4.56
CA ASN A 190 -3.25 17.77 -5.93
C ASN A 190 -4.16 16.60 -6.31
N PHE A 191 -4.10 15.47 -5.59
CA PHE A 191 -4.88 14.27 -5.88
C PHE A 191 -5.73 13.86 -4.67
N PRO A 192 -6.98 14.35 -4.54
CA PRO A 192 -7.83 14.12 -3.37
C PRO A 192 -8.07 12.63 -3.03
N SER A 193 -8.03 11.75 -4.04
CA SER A 193 -8.20 10.30 -3.85
C SER A 193 -7.13 9.63 -2.97
N TYR A 194 -6.04 10.33 -2.67
CA TYR A 194 -4.96 9.90 -1.79
C TYR A 194 -5.10 10.37 -0.33
N ARG A 195 -6.07 11.23 -0.01
CA ARG A 195 -6.30 11.79 1.34
C ARG A 195 -7.02 10.80 2.27
N ASP A 196 -6.30 9.74 2.62
CA ASP A 196 -6.72 8.69 3.55
C ASP A 196 -6.58 9.16 5.00
N GLU A 197 -7.71 9.64 5.54
CA GLU A 197 -7.85 10.36 6.80
C GLU A 197 -9.04 9.83 7.62
N ALA A 198 -8.98 9.95 8.94
CA ALA A 198 -10.06 9.56 9.85
C ALA A 198 -10.09 10.45 11.10
N THR A 199 -11.04 10.18 12.01
CA THR A 199 -11.12 10.85 13.32
C THR A 199 -11.35 9.82 14.42
N ILE A 200 -10.56 9.89 15.50
CA ILE A 200 -10.71 9.04 16.68
C ILE A 200 -10.77 9.91 17.93
N GLU A 201 -11.87 9.82 18.69
CA GLU A 201 -12.10 10.63 19.91
C GLU A 201 -11.85 12.15 19.70
N GLY A 202 -12.28 12.67 18.54
CA GLY A 202 -12.11 14.07 18.17
C GLY A 202 -10.71 14.44 17.67
N GLN A 203 -9.76 13.51 17.64
CA GLN A 203 -8.43 13.71 17.05
C GLN A 203 -8.44 13.36 15.57
N HIS A 204 -8.00 14.29 14.74
CA HIS A 204 -7.77 14.03 13.32
C HIS A 204 -6.52 13.17 13.14
N VAL A 205 -6.64 12.08 12.38
CA VAL A 205 -5.57 11.10 12.14
C VAL A 205 -5.49 10.74 10.66
N THR A 206 -4.31 10.30 10.25
CA THR A 206 -3.92 10.13 8.84
C THR A 206 -3.22 8.79 8.63
N PHE A 207 -3.43 8.19 7.46
CA PHE A 207 -2.76 6.96 7.05
C PHE A 207 -2.03 7.13 5.72
N TYR A 208 -2.62 7.87 4.78
CA TYR A 208 -2.06 8.15 3.45
C TYR A 208 -1.50 6.91 2.74
N LYS A 209 -2.13 5.74 2.92
CA LYS A 209 -1.58 4.43 2.56
C LYS A 209 -1.12 4.38 1.11
N ARG A 210 -2.00 4.71 0.17
CA ARG A 210 -1.68 4.72 -1.27
C ARG A 210 -0.59 5.72 -1.65
N ALA A 211 -0.52 6.87 -0.97
CA ALA A 211 0.49 7.88 -1.27
C ALA A 211 1.87 7.43 -0.78
N GLN A 212 1.92 6.77 0.37
CA GLN A 212 3.13 6.14 0.87
C GLN A 212 3.59 4.98 -0.04
N ILE A 213 2.68 4.14 -0.53
CA ILE A 213 3.00 3.08 -1.51
C ILE A 213 3.59 3.69 -2.77
N LEU A 214 2.95 4.71 -3.35
CA LEU A 214 3.43 5.34 -4.58
C LEU A 214 4.91 5.75 -4.49
N ILE A 215 5.29 6.40 -3.39
CA ILE A 215 6.66 6.85 -3.18
C ILE A 215 7.60 5.65 -2.97
N ALA A 216 7.16 4.66 -2.20
CA ALA A 216 7.92 3.44 -1.95
C ALA A 216 8.14 2.60 -3.21
N ASP A 217 7.13 2.45 -4.05
CA ASP A 217 7.20 1.69 -5.30
C ASP A 217 8.10 2.41 -6.30
N ILE A 218 8.10 3.75 -6.35
CA ILE A 218 9.09 4.52 -7.12
C ILE A 218 10.51 4.28 -6.56
N TRP A 219 10.69 4.31 -5.25
CA TRP A 219 11.99 4.06 -4.60
C TRP A 219 12.54 2.65 -4.91
N LEU A 220 11.70 1.62 -4.78
CA LEU A 220 12.02 0.22 -5.07
C LEU A 220 12.27 0.01 -6.57
N CYS A 221 11.39 0.56 -7.41
CA CYS A 221 11.45 0.42 -8.86
C CYS A 221 12.75 1.01 -9.42
N PHE A 222 13.13 2.22 -9.01
CA PHE A 222 14.31 2.91 -9.51
C PHE A 222 15.56 2.71 -8.63
N GLU A 223 15.50 1.80 -7.65
CA GLU A 223 16.63 1.39 -6.80
C GLU A 223 17.33 2.56 -6.12
N SER A 224 16.56 3.49 -5.56
CA SER A 224 17.09 4.70 -4.93
C SER A 224 17.92 5.60 -5.85
N LYS A 225 17.71 5.53 -7.17
CA LYS A 225 18.38 6.35 -8.20
C LYS A 225 17.34 7.08 -9.06
N GLY A 226 17.77 8.11 -9.80
CA GLY A 226 16.89 8.83 -10.74
C GLY A 226 15.61 9.31 -10.04
N TYR A 227 14.44 8.91 -10.57
CA TYR A 227 13.15 9.24 -9.97
C TYR A 227 12.93 8.69 -8.55
N GLY A 228 13.65 7.63 -8.16
CA GLY A 228 13.55 7.03 -6.83
C GLY A 228 14.59 7.51 -5.83
N ALA A 229 15.44 8.49 -6.15
CA ALA A 229 16.49 8.98 -5.26
C ALA A 229 15.91 9.86 -4.14
N PHE A 230 15.31 9.25 -3.11
CA PHE A 230 14.75 9.97 -1.96
C PHE A 230 15.70 9.98 -0.76
N ASP A 231 16.05 11.17 -0.27
CA ASP A 231 17.00 11.37 0.83
C ASP A 231 16.38 11.06 2.21
N ASP A 232 15.06 11.15 2.32
CA ASP A 232 14.27 11.02 3.54
C ASP A 232 13.27 9.85 3.46
N ILE A 233 13.56 8.80 2.67
CA ILE A 233 12.65 7.66 2.45
C ILE A 233 12.19 6.97 3.75
N ASP A 234 13.06 6.93 4.75
CA ASP A 234 12.78 6.33 6.07
C ASP A 234 11.72 7.11 6.88
N THR A 235 11.28 8.28 6.40
CA THR A 235 10.16 9.02 6.99
C THR A 235 8.82 8.33 6.76
N LEU A 236 8.70 7.48 5.73
CA LEU A 236 7.51 6.69 5.46
C LEU A 236 7.31 5.58 6.51
N THR A 237 6.09 5.06 6.57
CA THR A 237 5.68 3.96 7.45
C THR A 237 5.22 2.76 6.62
N ILE A 238 4.74 1.69 7.29
CA ILE A 238 4.08 0.59 6.58
C ILE A 238 2.76 1.04 5.93
N PHE A 239 2.26 0.26 4.99
CA PHE A 239 1.07 0.56 4.20
C PHE A 239 -0.12 -0.19 4.78
N ALA A 240 -0.62 0.28 5.93
CA ALA A 240 -1.65 -0.40 6.71
C ALA A 240 -2.96 -0.66 5.94
N ASP A 241 -2.98 -1.82 5.27
CA ASP A 241 -4.10 -2.42 4.56
C ASP A 241 -4.79 -3.46 5.47
N TYR A 242 -5.43 -4.47 4.87
CA TYR A 242 -6.06 -5.57 5.61
C TYR A 242 -5.20 -6.84 5.77
N ARG A 243 -4.10 -6.98 5.02
CA ARG A 243 -3.23 -8.18 5.04
C ARG A 243 -2.06 -8.06 5.99
N VAL A 244 -1.42 -6.90 6.07
CA VAL A 244 -0.34 -6.67 7.03
C VAL A 244 -0.82 -6.82 8.48
N PRO A 245 -1.98 -6.28 8.89
CA PRO A 245 -2.53 -6.54 10.22
C PRO A 245 -2.83 -8.02 10.48
N GLN A 246 -3.28 -8.76 9.44
CA GLN A 246 -3.53 -10.21 9.54
C GLN A 246 -2.23 -10.96 9.89
N ALA A 247 -1.12 -10.62 9.24
CA ALA A 247 0.20 -11.20 9.52
C ALA A 247 0.66 -10.85 10.94
N LEU A 248 0.49 -9.59 11.37
CA LEU A 248 0.86 -9.16 12.70
C LEU A 248 0.03 -9.85 13.79
N ALA A 249 -1.26 -10.05 13.57
CA ALA A 249 -2.14 -10.80 14.47
C ALA A 249 -1.71 -12.27 14.57
N TYR A 250 -1.39 -12.92 13.43
CA TYR A 250 -0.86 -14.29 13.42
C TYR A 250 0.46 -14.43 14.20
N LEU A 251 1.34 -13.43 14.07
CA LEU A 251 2.60 -13.39 14.81
C LEU A 251 2.42 -13.01 16.29
N GLY A 252 1.20 -12.67 16.71
CA GLY A 252 0.87 -12.27 18.07
C GLY A 252 1.28 -10.84 18.42
N ALA A 253 1.71 -10.05 17.44
CA ALA A 253 2.08 -8.64 17.61
C ALA A 253 0.86 -7.75 17.83
N LEU A 254 -0.27 -8.08 17.20
CA LEU A 254 -1.57 -7.47 17.47
C LEU A 254 -2.48 -8.46 18.19
N LYS A 255 -3.16 -7.98 19.23
CA LYS A 255 -4.20 -8.72 19.97
C LYS A 255 -5.50 -7.94 19.89
N TYR A 256 -6.60 -8.64 19.62
CA TYR A 256 -7.92 -8.03 19.51
C TYR A 256 -8.75 -8.32 20.75
N SER A 257 -9.59 -7.37 21.16
CA SER A 257 -10.64 -7.60 22.15
C SER A 257 -11.62 -8.66 21.64
N GLU A 258 -12.31 -9.37 22.56
CA GLU A 258 -13.31 -10.38 22.21
C GLU A 258 -14.39 -9.85 21.26
N GLU A 259 -14.85 -8.61 21.49
CA GLU A 259 -15.84 -7.94 20.64
C GLU A 259 -15.36 -7.78 19.19
N LEU A 260 -14.15 -7.23 19.01
CA LEU A 260 -13.57 -7.07 17.68
C LEU A 260 -13.33 -8.44 17.03
N GLU A 261 -12.84 -9.42 17.78
CA GLU A 261 -12.60 -10.76 17.24
C GLU A 261 -13.91 -11.42 16.77
N MET A 262 -15.02 -11.24 17.50
CA MET A 262 -16.34 -11.70 17.07
C MET A 262 -16.79 -11.05 15.76
N LYS A 263 -16.63 -9.72 15.62
CA LYS A 263 -16.96 -8.99 14.37
C LYS A 263 -16.14 -9.46 13.19
N LEU A 264 -14.84 -9.68 13.38
CA LEU A 264 -13.96 -10.17 12.33
C LEU A 264 -14.30 -11.62 11.93
N LYS A 265 -14.63 -12.49 12.89
CA LYS A 265 -15.02 -13.88 12.64
C LYS A 265 -16.39 -14.02 11.97
N SER A 266 -17.31 -13.09 12.22
CA SER A 266 -18.63 -13.06 11.56
C SER A 266 -18.58 -12.52 10.12
N ASP A 267 -17.39 -12.15 9.64
CA ASP A 267 -17.18 -11.55 8.33
C ASP A 267 -17.91 -10.21 8.14
N GLU A 268 -18.13 -9.49 9.25
CA GLU A 268 -18.77 -8.17 9.24
C GLU A 268 -17.88 -7.14 8.54
N LEU A 269 -18.49 -6.32 7.66
CA LEU A 269 -17.79 -5.21 7.04
C LEU A 269 -17.61 -4.09 8.04
N LEU A 270 -16.38 -3.62 8.23
CA LEU A 270 -16.10 -2.44 9.04
C LEU A 270 -16.22 -1.19 8.14
N PRO A 271 -17.00 -0.18 8.54
CA PRO A 271 -17.03 1.09 7.81
C PRO A 271 -15.65 1.76 7.80
N ASN A 272 -15.34 2.51 6.73
CA ASN A 272 -14.14 3.34 6.71
C ASN A 272 -14.26 4.46 7.77
N GLY A 273 -13.22 4.62 8.59
CA GLY A 273 -13.23 5.56 9.71
C GLY A 273 -13.92 5.03 10.97
N ASP A 274 -14.41 3.79 10.95
CA ASP A 274 -14.90 3.12 12.16
C ASP A 274 -13.76 2.89 13.15
N ARG A 275 -14.07 2.93 14.45
CA ARG A 275 -13.07 2.78 15.50
C ARG A 275 -12.26 1.49 15.36
N TYR A 276 -12.90 0.37 15.06
CA TYR A 276 -12.20 -0.91 14.93
C TYR A 276 -11.23 -0.89 13.74
N GLU A 277 -11.65 -0.31 12.62
CA GLU A 277 -10.81 -0.16 11.42
C GLU A 277 -9.61 0.76 11.70
N VAL A 278 -9.86 1.94 12.28
CA VAL A 278 -8.83 2.92 12.62
C VAL A 278 -7.81 2.34 13.61
N GLU A 279 -8.28 1.65 14.65
CA GLU A 279 -7.40 1.01 15.63
C GLU A 279 -6.55 -0.11 15.01
N ILE A 280 -7.13 -0.97 14.17
CA ILE A 280 -6.36 -2.03 13.50
C ILE A 280 -5.25 -1.40 12.66
N ARG A 281 -5.56 -0.39 11.85
CA ARG A 281 -4.58 0.24 10.96
C ARG A 281 -3.51 1.00 11.75
N GLY A 282 -3.90 1.82 12.71
CA GLY A 282 -2.98 2.63 13.51
C GLY A 282 -2.05 1.79 14.38
N CYS A 283 -2.59 0.77 15.05
CA CYS A 283 -1.78 -0.17 15.83
C CYS A 283 -0.85 -1.02 14.96
N SER A 284 -1.24 -1.33 13.71
CA SER A 284 -0.35 -2.01 12.75
C SER A 284 0.85 -1.17 12.39
N ILE A 285 0.64 0.12 12.10
CA ILE A 285 1.75 1.07 11.85
C ILE A 285 2.67 1.11 13.06
N LYS A 286 2.08 1.31 14.26
CA LYS A 286 2.87 1.39 15.49
C LYS A 286 3.65 0.12 15.78
N ALA A 287 3.05 -1.05 15.59
CA ALA A 287 3.72 -2.34 15.79
C ALA A 287 4.93 -2.48 14.87
N CYS A 288 4.82 -2.10 13.59
CA CYS A 288 5.94 -2.19 12.66
C CYS A 288 7.04 -1.16 12.95
N GLU A 289 6.70 0.03 13.44
CA GLU A 289 7.70 0.99 13.94
C GLU A 289 8.48 0.40 15.12
N LEU A 290 7.80 -0.34 16.03
CA LEU A 290 8.47 -1.04 17.13
C LEU A 290 9.35 -2.20 16.64
N ILE A 291 8.94 -2.95 15.60
CA ILE A 291 9.78 -3.97 14.95
C ILE A 291 11.05 -3.32 14.39
N CYS A 292 10.92 -2.21 13.67
CA CYS A 292 12.03 -1.43 13.13
C CYS A 292 12.99 -0.97 14.24
N GLN A 293 12.45 -0.43 15.33
CA GLN A 293 13.23 0.04 16.48
C GLN A 293 13.99 -1.11 17.16
N TYR A 294 13.33 -2.27 17.34
CA TYR A 294 13.97 -3.45 17.92
C TYR A 294 15.19 -3.92 17.11
N ILE A 295 15.04 -4.02 15.78
CA ILE A 295 16.14 -4.43 14.90
C ILE A 295 17.26 -3.39 14.92
N LYS A 296 16.93 -2.10 14.80
CA LYS A 296 17.92 -1.00 14.84
C LYS A 296 18.67 -0.97 16.19
N GLN A 297 18.00 -1.31 17.29
CA GLN A 297 18.64 -1.43 18.60
C GLN A 297 19.65 -2.59 18.64
N LYS A 298 19.26 -3.77 18.16
CA LYS A 298 20.19 -4.91 18.03
C LYS A 298 21.38 -4.63 17.12
N GLN A 299 21.19 -3.82 16.07
CA GLN A 299 22.28 -3.35 15.22
C GLN A 299 23.26 -2.46 15.99
N LYS A 300 22.78 -1.54 16.83
CA LYS A 300 23.63 -0.70 17.69
C LYS A 300 24.40 -1.52 18.73
N GLU A 301 23.80 -2.60 19.23
CA GLU A 301 24.41 -3.53 20.19
C GLU A 301 25.38 -4.53 19.52
N GLY A 302 25.49 -4.53 18.19
CA GLY A 302 26.35 -5.46 17.45
C GLY A 302 25.80 -6.89 17.35
N LEU A 303 24.55 -7.12 17.74
CA LEU A 303 23.88 -8.43 17.65
C LEU A 303 23.35 -8.73 16.24
N VAL A 304 23.12 -7.69 15.44
CA VAL A 304 22.69 -7.77 14.03
C VAL A 304 23.65 -6.95 13.17
N PRO A 305 24.12 -7.45 12.01
CA PRO A 305 24.98 -6.66 11.13
C PRO A 305 24.31 -5.37 10.62
N GLN A 306 25.07 -4.28 10.57
CA GLN A 306 24.62 -2.99 10.00
C GLN A 306 24.25 -3.10 8.52
N ALA A 307 24.80 -4.09 7.81
CA ALA A 307 24.48 -4.36 6.41
C ALA A 307 23.07 -4.94 6.19
N VAL A 308 22.39 -5.41 7.24
CA VAL A 308 21.00 -5.86 7.14
C VAL A 308 20.10 -4.64 6.92
N PRO A 309 19.45 -4.50 5.76
CA PRO A 309 18.61 -3.35 5.50
C PRO A 309 17.33 -3.43 6.35
N VAL A 310 16.94 -2.31 6.94
CA VAL A 310 15.73 -2.23 7.77
C VAL A 310 15.09 -0.84 7.69
N ASN A 311 13.89 -0.80 7.15
CA ASN A 311 12.96 0.32 7.27
C ASN A 311 11.51 -0.19 7.16
N SER A 312 10.55 0.70 7.38
CA SER A 312 9.13 0.32 7.40
C SER A 312 8.65 -0.24 6.05
N ILE A 313 9.18 0.24 4.92
CA ILE A 313 8.84 -0.27 3.58
C ILE A 313 9.27 -1.74 3.42
N LEU A 314 10.50 -2.08 3.82
CA LEU A 314 11.00 -3.45 3.72
C LEU A 314 10.27 -4.40 4.68
N ILE A 315 9.90 -3.93 5.87
CA ILE A 315 9.06 -4.69 6.80
C ILE A 315 7.67 -4.93 6.21
N ASP A 316 7.06 -3.93 5.57
CA ASP A 316 5.76 -4.07 4.91
C ASP A 316 5.81 -5.14 3.81
N ASN A 317 6.76 -5.00 2.87
CA ASN A 317 6.99 -5.96 1.79
C ASN A 317 7.21 -7.38 2.32
N PHE A 318 7.97 -7.51 3.41
CA PHE A 318 8.19 -8.78 4.08
C PHE A 318 6.89 -9.36 4.64
N LEU A 319 6.13 -8.60 5.43
CA LEU A 319 4.89 -9.08 6.07
C LEU A 319 3.82 -9.41 5.04
N TRP A 320 3.68 -8.61 4.00
CA TRP A 320 2.74 -8.86 2.91
C TRP A 320 3.08 -10.15 2.15
N GLU A 321 4.35 -10.34 1.80
CA GLU A 321 4.82 -11.54 1.11
C GLU A 321 4.75 -12.78 2.02
N TYR A 322 5.08 -12.63 3.31
CA TYR A 322 4.94 -13.68 4.33
C TYR A 322 3.48 -14.14 4.44
N ARG A 323 2.52 -13.21 4.48
CA ARG A 323 1.09 -13.56 4.48
C ARG A 323 0.68 -14.32 3.23
N ARG A 324 1.19 -13.95 2.05
CA ARG A 324 0.87 -14.62 0.78
C ARG A 324 1.40 -16.04 0.74
N ASN A 325 2.67 -16.22 1.13
CA ASN A 325 3.32 -17.53 1.11
C ASN A 325 2.77 -18.49 2.18
N ASN A 326 2.24 -17.95 3.28
CA ASN A 326 1.65 -18.73 4.39
C ASN A 326 0.12 -18.60 4.45
N ALA A 327 -0.54 -18.31 3.33
CA ALA A 327 -1.98 -18.02 3.29
C ALA A 327 -2.86 -19.16 3.87
N LYS A 328 -2.45 -20.42 3.68
CA LYS A 328 -3.15 -21.59 4.24
C LYS A 328 -3.01 -21.67 5.76
N GLU A 329 -1.80 -21.42 6.26
CA GLU A 329 -1.53 -21.45 7.71
C GLU A 329 -2.29 -20.32 8.43
N MET A 330 -2.43 -19.15 7.79
CA MET A 330 -3.13 -17.99 8.34
C MET A 330 -4.63 -17.94 8.06
N GLU A 331 -5.23 -18.97 7.46
CA GLU A 331 -6.64 -18.96 7.08
C GLU A 331 -7.58 -18.76 8.28
N HIS A 332 -7.18 -19.27 9.45
CA HIS A 332 -7.91 -19.15 10.71
C HIS A 332 -7.81 -17.76 11.37
N ILE A 333 -6.90 -16.90 10.90
CA ILE A 333 -6.74 -15.53 11.41
C ILE A 333 -7.63 -14.62 10.56
N PRO A 334 -8.70 -14.04 11.12
CA PRO A 334 -9.57 -13.18 10.37
C PRO A 334 -8.88 -11.84 10.07
N PHE A 335 -9.39 -11.11 9.08
CA PHE A 335 -8.87 -9.80 8.70
C PHE A 335 -10.05 -8.85 8.47
N HIS A 336 -9.85 -7.56 8.75
CA HIS A 336 -10.92 -6.58 8.57
C HIS A 336 -11.23 -6.38 7.08
N LYS A 337 -12.50 -6.18 6.76
CA LYS A 337 -12.97 -5.89 5.41
C LYS A 337 -13.63 -4.54 5.39
N THR A 338 -12.98 -3.60 4.73
CA THR A 338 -13.49 -2.25 4.50
C THR A 338 -13.55 -2.01 3.01
N ARG A 339 -14.70 -1.56 2.49
CA ARG A 339 -14.85 -1.21 1.08
C ARG A 339 -14.66 0.30 0.92
N CYS A 340 -13.49 0.72 0.43
CA CYS A 340 -13.16 2.13 0.22
C CYS A 340 -12.12 2.32 -0.90
N ILE A 341 -11.85 3.57 -1.26
CA ILE A 341 -10.85 3.92 -2.29
C ILE A 341 -9.42 4.03 -1.74
N TYR A 342 -9.22 3.87 -0.43
CA TYR A 342 -7.95 4.20 0.22
C TYR A 342 -6.99 3.02 0.36
N TYR A 343 -7.47 1.78 0.45
CA TYR A 343 -6.63 0.57 0.58
C TYR A 343 -7.30 -0.72 0.11
#